data_AF-A0A158GMF0-F1
#
_entry.id   AF-A0A158GMF0-F1
#
_cell.length_a   1.000
_cell.length_b   1.000
_cell.length_c   1.000
_cell.angle_alpha   90.00
_cell.angle_beta   90.00
_cell.angle_gamma   90.00
#
_symmetry.space_group_name_H-M   'P 1'
#
loop_
_entity.id
_entity.type
_entity.pdbx_description
1 polymer ?
#
loop_
_entity_poly.entity_id
_entity_poly.type
_entity_poly.pdbx_seq_one_letter_code
_entity_poly.pdbx_strand_id
1 'polypeptide(L)'
;MFLPIEIQSVNQPGQLLAGEYRANCAVYSSPNSKTVVMHYEYTRIGAAVADACDLLFVEESGTTRMCDFLRMPDRSWRDSFGARSDSLLDLLPAEFAEYRLVDERDMGSQFVGEPA
;
A
#
# COMPACT_ATOMS: atom_id res chain seq x y z
N MET A 1 12.69 5.05 -14.53
CA MET A 1 11.30 5.14 -14.02
C MET A 1 10.69 6.38 -14.66
N PHE A 2 9.57 6.26 -15.40
CA PHE A 2 8.96 7.37 -16.17
C PHE A 2 7.98 8.22 -15.36
N LEU A 3 7.63 7.80 -14.14
CA LEU A 3 6.79 8.56 -13.23
C LEU A 3 7.68 9.37 -12.28
N PRO A 4 7.55 10.71 -12.21
CA PRO A 4 8.31 11.54 -11.28
C PRO A 4 7.67 11.47 -9.88
N ILE A 5 7.83 10.33 -9.20
CA ILE A 5 7.31 10.14 -7.84
C ILE A 5 8.47 10.30 -6.85
N GLU A 6 8.40 11.34 -6.01
CA GLU A 6 9.22 11.45 -4.81
C GLU A 6 8.39 10.95 -3.63
N ILE A 7 8.67 9.75 -3.15
CA ILE A 7 7.96 9.15 -2.02
C ILE A 7 8.63 9.63 -0.74
N GLN A 8 7.97 10.53 -0.01
CA GLN A 8 8.36 10.88 1.35
C GLN A 8 7.61 9.96 2.31
N SER A 9 8.34 9.02 2.92
CA SER A 9 7.79 8.10 3.91
C SER A 9 8.73 7.91 5.10
N VAL A 10 8.14 7.86 6.31
CA VAL A 10 8.84 7.44 7.54
C VAL A 10 8.92 5.91 7.67
N ASN A 11 8.19 5.17 6.83
CA ASN A 11 8.25 3.72 6.77
C ASN A 11 9.43 3.28 5.90
N GLN A 12 10.07 2.20 6.31
CA GLN A 12 11.24 1.65 5.61
C GLN A 12 11.10 0.12 5.50
N PRO A 13 11.48 -0.49 4.37
CA PRO A 13 11.42 -1.94 4.19
C PRO A 13 12.13 -2.72 5.29
N GLY A 14 13.23 -2.18 5.86
CA GLY A 14 13.97 -2.82 6.96
C GLY A 14 13.21 -2.91 8.29
N GLN A 15 12.01 -2.32 8.39
CA GLN A 15 11.12 -2.45 9.55
C GLN A 15 10.21 -3.67 9.46
N LEU A 16 10.09 -4.28 8.28
CA LEU A 16 9.42 -5.56 8.09
C LEU A 16 10.31 -6.70 8.58
N LEU A 17 9.69 -7.80 9.03
CA LEU A 17 10.43 -9.02 9.35
C LEU A 17 11.03 -9.61 8.07
N ALA A 18 12.24 -10.16 8.16
CA ALA A 18 12.84 -10.84 7.01
C ALA A 18 11.97 -12.03 6.57
N GLY A 19 11.91 -12.25 5.26
CA GLY A 19 11.19 -13.37 4.66
C GLY A 19 10.56 -13.06 3.30
N GLU A 20 9.81 -14.03 2.81
CA GLU A 20 9.04 -13.93 1.58
C GLU A 20 7.67 -13.30 1.84
N TYR A 21 7.29 -12.35 1.00
CA TYR A 21 6.03 -11.62 1.04
C TYR A 21 5.29 -11.79 -0.28
N ARG A 22 4.06 -12.31 -0.23
CA ARG A 22 3.16 -12.29 -1.38
C ARG A 22 2.60 -10.88 -1.54
N ALA A 23 2.62 -10.38 -2.76
CA ALA A 23 2.03 -9.10 -3.13
C ALA A 23 0.72 -9.34 -3.92
N ASN A 24 -0.35 -8.67 -3.53
CA ASN A 24 -1.59 -8.57 -4.30
C ASN A 24 -1.82 -7.10 -4.67
N CYS A 25 -2.27 -6.84 -5.90
CA CYS A 25 -2.65 -5.52 -6.36
C CYS A 25 -4.14 -5.47 -6.70
N ALA A 26 -4.90 -4.70 -5.93
CA ALA A 26 -6.27 -4.36 -6.23
C ALA A 26 -6.34 -3.00 -6.93
N VAL A 27 -7.01 -2.94 -8.08
CA VAL A 27 -7.16 -1.72 -8.87
C VAL A 27 -8.58 -1.19 -8.73
N TYR A 28 -8.69 0.08 -8.37
CA TYR A 28 -9.95 0.78 -8.17
C TYR A 28 -10.08 1.94 -9.15
N SER A 29 -11.29 2.23 -9.59
CA SER A 29 -11.60 3.39 -10.42
C SER A 29 -12.62 4.31 -9.75
N SER A 30 -12.46 5.61 -9.98
CA SER A 30 -13.42 6.60 -9.53
C SER A 30 -14.66 6.55 -10.42
N PRO A 31 -15.89 6.58 -9.87
CA PRO A 31 -17.09 6.68 -10.68
C PRO A 31 -17.26 8.08 -11.33
N ASN A 32 -16.59 9.10 -10.77
CA ASN A 32 -16.81 10.51 -11.10
C ASN A 32 -15.62 11.17 -11.81
N SER A 33 -14.50 10.47 -11.98
CA SER A 33 -13.28 10.98 -12.63
C SER A 33 -12.50 9.86 -13.30
N LYS A 34 -11.47 10.20 -14.09
CA LYS A 34 -10.54 9.20 -14.65
C LYS A 34 -9.44 8.76 -13.66
N THR A 35 -9.61 9.07 -12.37
CA THR A 35 -8.64 8.69 -11.34
C THR A 35 -8.68 7.18 -11.12
N VAL A 36 -7.49 6.59 -11.08
CA VAL A 36 -7.28 5.16 -10.79
C VAL A 36 -6.44 5.05 -9.52
N VAL A 37 -6.79 4.10 -8.66
CA VAL A 37 -6.02 3.80 -7.45
C VAL A 37 -5.56 2.35 -7.52
N MET A 38 -4.28 2.12 -7.27
CA MET A 38 -3.72 0.78 -7.11
C MET A 38 -3.37 0.59 -5.64
N HIS A 39 -3.96 -0.43 -5.01
CA HIS A 39 -3.71 -0.84 -3.65
C HIS A 39 -2.88 -2.12 -3.65
N TYR A 40 -1.66 -2.02 -3.15
CA TYR A 40 -0.76 -3.16 -2.99
C TYR A 40 -0.80 -3.63 -1.56
N GLU A 41 -1.09 -4.90 -1.34
CA GLU A 41 -1.00 -5.53 -0.02
C GLU A 41 0.14 -6.52 0.00
N TYR A 42 0.98 -6.44 1.04
CA TYR A 42 2.12 -7.33 1.25
C TYR A 42 1.88 -8.19 2.48
N THR A 43 1.70 -9.49 2.25
CA THR A 43 1.46 -10.48 3.31
C THR A 43 2.64 -11.44 3.36
N ARG A 44 3.32 -11.51 4.51
CA ARG A 44 4.39 -12.49 4.70
C ARG A 44 3.84 -13.91 4.55
N ILE A 45 4.58 -14.80 3.89
CA ILE A 45 4.16 -16.19 3.75
C ILE A 45 3.95 -16.82 5.14
N GLY A 46 2.77 -17.40 5.35
CA GLY A 46 2.34 -17.97 6.63
C GLY A 46 1.68 -16.98 7.59
N ALA A 47 1.67 -15.67 7.29
CA ALA A 47 0.86 -14.69 8.00
C ALA A 47 -0.60 -14.73 7.50
N ALA A 48 -1.53 -14.39 8.39
CA ALA A 48 -2.97 -14.35 8.07
C ALA A 48 -3.44 -12.99 7.52
N VAL A 49 -2.60 -11.97 7.61
CA VAL A 49 -2.94 -10.57 7.42
C VAL A 49 -1.74 -9.82 6.84
N ALA A 50 -2.00 -8.77 6.09
CA ALA A 50 -0.95 -7.92 5.54
C ALA A 50 -0.13 -7.23 6.64
N ASP A 51 1.17 -7.10 6.39
CA ASP A 51 2.13 -6.39 7.24
C ASP A 51 2.43 -4.99 6.71
N ALA A 52 2.23 -4.75 5.41
CA ALA A 52 2.38 -3.46 4.77
C ALA A 52 1.41 -3.33 3.59
N CYS A 53 1.10 -2.09 3.22
CA CYS A 53 0.41 -1.79 1.97
C CYS A 53 0.84 -0.44 1.38
N ASP A 54 0.71 -0.33 0.06
CA ASP A 54 0.92 0.92 -0.68
C ASP A 54 -0.37 1.30 -1.43
N LEU A 55 -0.66 2.60 -1.49
CA LEU A 55 -1.66 3.18 -2.38
C LEU A 55 -1.00 4.10 -3.38
N LEU A 56 -1.21 3.84 -4.67
CA LEU A 56 -0.80 4.71 -5.76
C LEU A 56 -2.03 5.29 -6.46
N PHE A 57 -2.20 6.60 -6.34
CA PHE A 57 -3.21 7.37 -7.05
C PHE A 57 -2.64 7.89 -8.36
N VAL A 58 -3.34 7.64 -9.45
CA VAL A 58 -3.07 8.22 -10.78
C VAL A 58 -4.26 9.11 -11.14
N GLU A 59 -4.05 10.41 -11.06
CA GLU A 59 -5.08 11.41 -11.33
C GLU A 59 -5.30 11.61 -12.84
N GLU A 60 -6.45 12.19 -13.21
CA GLU A 60 -6.77 12.51 -14.60
C GLU A 60 -5.74 13.44 -15.27
N SER A 61 -5.08 14.31 -14.48
CA SER A 61 -4.00 15.19 -14.93
C SER A 61 -2.70 14.45 -15.28
N GLY A 62 -2.60 13.16 -14.94
CA GLY A 62 -1.37 12.38 -14.99
C GLY A 62 -0.48 12.56 -13.75
N THR A 63 -0.88 13.43 -12.80
CA THR A 63 -0.23 13.52 -11.49
C THR A 63 -0.36 12.20 -10.76
N THR A 64 0.71 11.80 -10.09
CA THR A 64 0.74 10.60 -9.26
C THR A 64 1.04 10.98 -7.81
N ARG A 65 0.31 10.35 -6.88
CA ARG A 65 0.52 10.47 -5.45
C ARG A 65 0.58 9.09 -4.84
N MET A 66 1.44 8.91 -3.86
CA MET A 66 1.62 7.63 -3.20
C MET A 66 1.61 7.80 -1.69
N CYS A 67 0.98 6.87 -0.99
CA CYS A 67 1.13 6.68 0.44
C CYS A 67 1.37 5.20 0.73
N ASP A 68 2.06 4.95 1.82
CA ASP A 68 2.36 3.62 2.34
C ASP A 68 1.89 3.52 3.78
N PHE A 69 1.67 2.28 4.20
CA PHE A 69 1.25 1.96 5.55
C PHE A 69 2.01 0.73 6.02
N LEU A 70 2.47 0.80 7.27
CA LEU A 70 3.17 -0.30 7.91
C LEU A 70 2.41 -0.74 9.15
N ARG A 71 2.24 -2.05 9.30
CA ARG A 71 1.71 -2.63 10.52
C ARG A 71 2.82 -2.73 11.56
N MET A 72 2.56 -2.13 12.70
CA MET A 72 3.49 -2.03 13.81
C MET A 72 3.44 -3.30 14.69
N PRO A 73 4.47 -3.57 15.52
CA PRO A 73 4.49 -4.76 16.39
C PRO A 73 3.32 -4.85 17.38
N ASP A 74 2.76 -3.71 17.80
CA ASP A 74 1.55 -3.63 18.65
C ASP A 74 0.24 -3.80 17.86
N ARG A 75 0.34 -4.13 16.58
CA ARG A 75 -0.75 -4.36 15.60
C ARG A 75 -1.45 -3.10 15.10
N SER A 76 -1.07 -1.92 15.56
CA SER A 76 -1.53 -0.66 14.97
C SER A 76 -0.96 -0.50 13.56
N TRP A 77 -1.58 0.36 12.76
CA TRP A 77 -1.04 0.85 11.50
C TRP A 77 -0.34 2.20 11.69
N ARG A 78 0.62 2.49 10.81
CA ARG A 78 1.28 3.78 10.69
C ARG A 78 1.35 4.21 9.23
N ASP A 79 0.98 5.44 8.92
CA ASP A 79 1.06 6.00 7.56
C ASP A 79 2.46 6.55 7.22
N SER A 80 2.63 7.05 5.99
CA SER A 80 3.88 7.64 5.49
C SER A 80 4.38 8.85 6.30
N PHE A 81 3.51 9.52 7.05
CA PHE A 81 3.84 10.71 7.84
C PHE A 81 4.02 10.42 9.33
N GLY A 82 3.77 9.18 9.74
CA GLY A 82 3.93 8.71 11.11
C GLY A 82 2.67 8.76 11.97
N ALA A 83 1.52 9.14 11.41
CA ALA A 83 0.25 9.02 12.12
C ALA A 83 -0.09 7.55 12.36
N ARG A 84 -0.70 7.24 13.51
CA ARG A 84 -1.00 5.86 13.93
C ARG A 84 -2.47 5.68 14.24
N SER A 85 -3.03 4.52 13.88
CA SER A 85 -4.36 4.07 14.30
C SER A 85 -4.38 2.55 14.47
N ASP A 86 -5.32 2.02 15.24
CA ASP A 86 -5.58 0.59 15.34
C ASP A 86 -6.24 0.03 14.07
N SER A 87 -6.83 0.89 13.26
CA SER A 87 -7.50 0.54 11.99
C SER A 87 -6.82 1.22 10.82
N LEU A 88 -6.51 0.44 9.77
CA LEU A 88 -6.01 1.00 8.52
C LEU A 88 -7.02 1.99 7.91
N LEU A 89 -8.33 1.71 8.05
CA LEU A 89 -9.40 2.55 7.50
C LEU A 89 -9.36 3.99 8.03
N ASP A 90 -8.86 4.20 9.24
CA ASP A 90 -8.76 5.55 9.83
C ASP A 90 -7.59 6.36 9.24
N LEU A 91 -6.64 5.69 8.57
CA LEU A 91 -5.47 6.30 7.95
C LEU A 91 -5.63 6.43 6.43
N LEU A 92 -6.56 5.69 5.81
CA LEU A 92 -6.79 5.78 4.37
C LEU A 92 -7.33 7.18 4.00
N PRO A 93 -6.94 7.73 2.85
CA PRO A 93 -7.55 8.94 2.32
C PRO A 93 -9.07 8.76 2.20
N ALA A 94 -9.85 9.72 2.68
CA ALA A 94 -11.31 9.60 2.77
C ALA A 94 -11.97 9.34 1.41
N GLU A 95 -11.39 9.90 0.34
CA GLU A 95 -11.84 9.66 -1.03
C GLU A 95 -11.79 8.19 -1.43
N PHE A 96 -10.93 7.37 -0.80
CA PHE A 96 -10.76 5.94 -1.13
C PHE A 96 -12.08 5.16 -1.01
N ALA A 97 -12.96 5.56 -0.10
CA ALA A 97 -14.26 4.93 0.12
C ALA A 97 -15.23 5.06 -1.07
N GLU A 98 -14.99 5.98 -1.99
CA GLU A 98 -15.84 6.20 -3.18
C GLU A 98 -15.42 5.39 -4.40
N TYR A 99 -14.21 4.82 -4.38
CA TYR A 99 -13.67 4.08 -5.51
C TYR A 99 -14.24 2.66 -5.57
N ARG A 100 -14.34 2.14 -6.78
CA ARG A 100 -14.87 0.79 -7.03
C ARG A 100 -13.77 -0.10 -7.55
N LEU A 101 -13.65 -1.28 -6.94
CA LEU A 101 -12.77 -2.33 -7.42
C LEU A 101 -13.14 -2.70 -8.86
N VAL A 102 -12.15 -2.75 -9.74
CA VAL A 102 -12.32 -3.11 -11.15
C VAL A 102 -11.41 -4.26 -11.59
N ASP A 103 -10.33 -4.51 -10.86
CA ASP A 103 -9.38 -5.59 -11.16
C ASP A 103 -8.63 -6.00 -9.90
N GLU A 104 -8.17 -7.26 -9.86
CA GLU A 104 -7.28 -7.79 -8.81
C GLU A 104 -6.21 -8.67 -9.46
N ARG A 105 -4.96 -8.50 -9.03
CA ARG A 105 -3.81 -9.20 -9.62
C ARG A 105 -2.90 -9.76 -8.54
N ASP A 106 -2.53 -11.02 -8.72
CA ASP A 106 -1.38 -11.59 -8.02
C ASP A 106 -0.10 -11.01 -8.65
N MET A 107 0.73 -10.41 -7.81
CA MET A 107 1.98 -9.75 -8.24
C MET A 107 3.21 -10.64 -7.98
N GLY A 108 3.00 -11.88 -7.55
CA GLY A 108 4.04 -12.80 -7.12
C GLY A 108 4.55 -12.52 -5.71
N SER A 109 5.73 -13.04 -5.43
CA SER A 109 6.41 -12.87 -4.14
C SER A 109 7.64 -11.99 -4.27
N GLN A 110 7.94 -11.28 -3.19
CA GLN A 110 9.16 -10.50 -3.02
C GLN A 110 9.84 -10.85 -1.68
N PHE A 111 11.16 -10.73 -1.63
CA PHE A 111 11.94 -11.00 -0.42
C PHE A 111 12.32 -9.69 0.27
N VAL A 112 12.13 -9.67 1.59
CA VAL A 112 12.59 -8.60 2.48
C VAL A 112 13.76 -9.11 3.31
N GLY A 113 14.85 -8.35 3.36
CA GLY A 113 16.09 -8.73 4.03
C GLY A 113 16.96 -9.67 3.19
N GLU A 114 18.11 -10.08 3.72
CA GLU A 114 18.90 -11.15 3.11
C GLU A 114 18.18 -12.49 3.30
N PRO A 115 18.03 -13.31 2.25
CA PRO A 115 17.54 -14.67 2.42
C PRO A 115 18.50 -15.42 3.36
N ALA A 116 17.95 -16.04 4.40
CA ALA A 116 18.70 -16.87 5.34
C ALA A 116 19.31 -18.11 4.66
#